data_AF-A0AAE6JCS2-F1
#
_entry.id   AF-A0AAE6JCS2-F1
#
_cell.length_a   1.000
_cell.length_b   1.000
_cell.length_c   1.000
_cell.angle_alpha   90.00
_cell.angle_beta   90.00
_cell.angle_gamma   90.00
#
_symmetry.space_group_name_H-M   'P 1'
#
loop_
_entity.id
_entity.type
_entity.pdbx_description
1 polymer ?
#
loop_
_entity_poly.entity_id
_entity_poly.type
_entity_poly.pdbx_seq_one_letter_code
_entity_poly.pdbx_strand_id
1 'polypeptide(L)'
;MEHSEKSTNDEIIDQLVIKVNEIDKREIRFPDYTPYFEDLKKWLAEHLPDYNKPIDELKAAVNQHNLEYPATKIQVQLDEVKAIMARIPKTVKHDHYFDPKSRGWIIAGVILLIVTAISTGLNAHLWLENSRLQANDIKFRMIRQTYPIQANWAEQHYYNNPDTAESETIRLENEAKERSEAADVASQKEREAKEAQEHLKSLKKQK
;
A
#
# COMPACT_ATOMS: atom_id res chain seq x y z
N MET A 1 -22.06 18.66 23.78
CA MET A 1 -22.30 19.42 22.54
C MET A 1 -21.04 19.26 21.70
N GLU A 2 -20.70 18.06 21.21
CA GLU A 2 -21.35 17.24 20.18
C GLU A 2 -21.13 17.80 18.76
N HIS A 3 -20.18 17.14 18.07
CA HIS A 3 -19.88 17.10 16.62
C HIS A 3 -19.52 18.43 15.89
N SER A 4 -18.58 18.49 14.95
CA SER A 4 -17.88 17.45 14.18
C SER A 4 -16.64 18.08 13.54
N GLU A 5 -15.47 17.51 13.79
CA GLU A 5 -14.37 17.58 12.81
C GLU A 5 -14.87 16.85 11.57
N LYS A 6 -15.21 17.59 10.51
CA LYS A 6 -15.42 16.98 9.20
C LYS A 6 -14.09 16.35 8.81
N SER A 7 -14.11 15.04 8.59
CA SER A 7 -12.92 14.31 8.16
C SER A 7 -12.43 14.94 6.85
N THR A 8 -11.13 15.02 6.62
CA THR A 8 -10.56 15.44 5.32
C THR A 8 -11.16 14.63 4.16
N ASN A 9 -11.62 13.41 4.45
CA ASN A 9 -12.37 12.59 3.51
C ASN A 9 -13.76 13.18 3.17
N ASP A 10 -14.48 13.76 4.13
CA ASP A 10 -15.77 14.40 3.90
C ASP A 10 -15.63 15.66 3.02
N GLU A 11 -14.54 16.41 3.19
CA GLU A 11 -14.25 17.58 2.34
C GLU A 11 -13.87 17.17 0.91
N ILE A 12 -13.12 16.07 0.76
CA ILE A 12 -12.82 15.50 -0.56
C ILE A 12 -14.09 14.99 -1.25
N ILE A 13 -14.97 14.32 -0.50
CA ILE A 13 -16.26 13.83 -1.01
C ILE A 13 -17.15 15.01 -1.41
N ASP A 14 -17.21 16.08 -0.60
CA ASP A 14 -17.95 17.30 -0.94
C ASP A 14 -17.41 17.96 -2.22
N GLN A 15 -16.09 18.07 -2.38
CA GLN A 15 -15.49 18.62 -3.60
C GLN A 15 -15.74 17.74 -4.84
N LEU A 16 -15.74 16.42 -4.68
CA LEU A 16 -16.09 15.48 -5.75
C LEU A 16 -17.55 15.63 -6.16
N VAL A 17 -18.46 15.73 -5.19
CA VAL A 17 -19.89 15.95 -5.45
C VAL A 17 -20.11 17.28 -6.17
N ILE A 18 -19.41 18.35 -5.76
CA ILE A 18 -19.49 19.65 -6.44
C ILE A 18 -19.00 19.55 -7.89
N LYS A 19 -17.84 18.93 -8.15
CA LYS A 19 -17.30 18.77 -9.51
C LYS A 19 -18.17 17.90 -10.39
N VAL A 20 -18.73 16.81 -9.87
CA VAL A 20 -19.65 15.95 -10.64
C VAL A 20 -20.89 16.73 -11.03
N ASN A 21 -21.44 17.53 -10.11
CA ASN A 21 -22.62 18.37 -10.37
C ASN A 21 -22.31 19.54 -11.35
N GLU A 22 -21.06 20.05 -11.36
CA GLU A 22 -20.60 21.00 -12.38
C GLU A 22 -20.41 20.36 -13.76
N ILE A 23 -19.97 19.10 -13.82
CA ILE A 23 -19.83 18.36 -15.08
C ILE A 23 -21.21 17.98 -15.64
N ASP A 24 -22.15 17.57 -14.80
CA ASP A 24 -23.52 17.20 -15.19
C ASP A 24 -24.31 18.41 -15.72
N LYS A 25 -24.00 19.62 -15.24
CA LYS A 25 -24.56 20.89 -15.75
C LYS A 25 -23.91 21.40 -17.03
N ARG A 26 -22.78 20.82 -17.48
CA ARG A 26 -22.20 21.15 -18.79
C ARG A 26 -22.95 20.36 -19.86
N GLU A 27 -24.00 20.97 -20.37
CA GLU A 27 -24.69 20.52 -21.57
C GLU A 27 -23.67 20.46 -22.73
N ILE A 28 -23.19 19.25 -23.09
CA ILE A 28 -22.27 19.06 -24.21
C ILE A 28 -23.05 19.35 -25.48
N ARG A 29 -22.94 20.59 -25.98
CA ARG A 29 -23.48 20.98 -27.28
C ARG A 29 -22.58 20.41 -28.37
N PHE A 30 -22.98 19.29 -28.93
CA PHE A 30 -22.42 18.84 -30.19
C PHE A 30 -22.78 19.86 -31.29
N PRO A 31 -21.83 20.28 -32.13
CA PRO A 31 -22.16 21.10 -33.29
C PRO A 31 -23.20 20.36 -34.15
N ASP A 32 -24.26 21.05 -34.56
CA ASP A 32 -25.22 20.48 -35.50
C ASP A 32 -24.58 20.41 -36.88
N TYR A 33 -24.22 19.20 -37.31
CA TYR A 33 -23.60 18.95 -38.61
C TYR A 33 -24.61 18.77 -39.75
N THR A 34 -25.92 18.84 -39.46
CA THR A 34 -27.01 18.71 -40.44
C THR A 34 -26.86 19.68 -41.63
N PRO A 35 -26.47 20.95 -41.46
CA PRO A 35 -26.30 21.89 -42.58
C PRO A 35 -25.21 21.45 -43.57
N TYR A 36 -24.09 20.91 -43.08
CA TYR A 36 -22.99 20.43 -43.91
C TYR A 36 -23.37 19.20 -44.74
N PHE A 37 -24.24 18.35 -44.17
CA PHE A 37 -24.72 17.16 -44.87
C PHE A 37 -25.70 17.53 -46.00
N GLU A 38 -26.56 18.54 -45.77
CA GLU A 38 -27.48 19.04 -46.79
C GLU A 38 -26.74 19.80 -47.92
N ASP A 39 -25.69 20.57 -47.59
CA ASP A 39 -24.84 21.20 -48.60
C ASP A 39 -24.13 20.17 -49.49
N LEU A 40 -23.62 19.08 -48.90
CA LEU A 40 -23.01 17.98 -49.64
C LEU A 40 -24.04 17.26 -50.54
N LYS A 41 -25.24 17.02 -50.03
CA LYS A 41 -26.32 16.38 -50.77
C LYS A 41 -26.79 17.24 -51.95
N LYS A 42 -26.85 18.56 -51.75
CA LYS A 42 -27.18 19.53 -52.80
C LYS A 42 -26.08 19.59 -53.86
N TRP A 43 -24.80 19.59 -53.47
CA TRP A 43 -23.68 19.53 -54.39
C TRP A 43 -23.72 18.27 -55.27
N LEU A 44 -23.99 17.10 -54.67
CA LEU A 44 -24.15 15.85 -55.40
C LEU A 44 -25.34 15.88 -56.37
N ALA A 45 -26.47 16.44 -55.95
CA ALA A 45 -27.65 16.56 -56.82
C ALA A 45 -27.42 17.51 -58.01
N GLU A 46 -26.63 18.57 -57.82
CA GLU A 46 -26.28 19.52 -58.88
C GLU A 46 -25.22 18.97 -59.86
N HIS A 47 -24.32 18.10 -59.39
CA HIS A 47 -23.19 17.60 -60.19
C HIS A 47 -23.34 16.15 -60.70
N LEU A 48 -24.38 15.43 -60.28
CA LEU A 48 -24.74 14.11 -60.81
C LEU A 48 -26.17 14.07 -61.41
N PRO A 49 -26.55 14.86 -62.42
CA PRO A 49 -27.93 14.82 -62.92
C PRO A 49 -28.26 13.59 -63.79
N ASP A 50 -27.27 12.84 -64.28
CA ASP A 50 -27.52 11.77 -65.27
C ASP A 50 -26.51 10.60 -65.15
N TYR A 51 -26.78 9.65 -64.26
CA TYR A 51 -26.05 8.37 -64.21
C TYR A 51 -26.62 7.30 -65.18
N ASN A 52 -27.26 7.74 -66.28
CA ASN A 52 -27.74 6.88 -67.36
C ASN A 52 -27.12 7.20 -68.72
N LYS A 53 -26.05 8.02 -68.79
CA LYS A 53 -25.33 8.23 -70.05
C LYS A 53 -24.50 6.99 -70.43
N PRO A 54 -24.49 6.57 -71.71
CA PRO A 54 -23.68 5.44 -72.15
C PRO A 54 -22.21 5.67 -71.79
N ILE A 55 -21.52 4.61 -71.33
CA ILE A 55 -20.10 4.63 -70.94
C ILE A 55 -19.20 5.30 -71.99
N ASP A 56 -19.61 5.29 -73.25
CA ASP A 56 -18.89 5.88 -74.38
C ASP A 56 -18.88 7.42 -74.37
N GLU A 57 -19.94 8.09 -73.88
CA GLU A 57 -19.94 9.55 -73.71
C GLU A 57 -19.11 9.98 -72.50
N LEU A 58 -19.07 9.17 -71.44
CA LEU A 58 -18.22 9.41 -70.28
C LEU A 58 -16.73 9.27 -70.66
N LYS A 59 -16.38 8.25 -71.46
CA LYS A 59 -15.04 8.10 -72.04
C LYS A 59 -14.68 9.28 -72.96
N ALA A 60 -15.63 9.74 -73.78
CA ALA A 60 -15.42 10.89 -74.64
C ALA A 60 -15.20 12.19 -73.84
N ALA A 61 -15.95 12.42 -72.76
CA ALA A 61 -15.79 13.58 -71.88
C ALA A 61 -14.46 13.55 -71.10
N VAL A 62 -14.04 12.38 -70.60
CA VAL A 62 -12.74 12.19 -69.93
C VAL A 62 -11.58 12.43 -70.89
N ASN A 63 -11.69 11.95 -72.13
CA ASN A 63 -10.69 12.20 -73.18
C ASN A 63 -10.71 13.66 -73.69
N GLN A 64 -11.88 14.31 -73.80
CA GLN A 64 -11.98 15.73 -74.16
C GLN A 64 -11.39 16.65 -73.09
N HIS A 65 -11.53 16.29 -71.81
CA HIS A 65 -10.97 17.07 -70.71
C HIS A 65 -9.51 16.74 -70.37
N ASN A 66 -8.83 15.88 -71.16
CA ASN A 66 -7.43 15.51 -70.96
C ASN A 66 -7.14 15.15 -69.49
N LEU A 67 -8.10 14.49 -68.83
CA LEU A 67 -7.97 14.00 -67.45
C LEU A 67 -7.14 12.72 -67.39
N GLU A 68 -6.15 12.59 -68.27
CA GLU A 68 -5.02 11.68 -68.08
C GLU A 68 -4.22 12.27 -66.92
N TYR A 69 -4.65 11.97 -65.70
CA TYR A 69 -3.86 12.27 -64.52
C TYR A 69 -2.56 11.48 -64.70
N PRO A 70 -1.41 12.12 -64.94
CA PRO A 70 -0.22 11.41 -65.36
C PRO A 70 0.16 10.46 -64.22
N ALA A 71 0.24 9.15 -64.49
CA ALA A 71 0.70 8.19 -63.49
C ALA A 71 2.05 8.61 -62.87
N THR A 72 2.85 9.37 -63.63
CA THR A 72 4.07 10.03 -63.16
C THR A 72 3.85 11.05 -62.04
N LYS A 73 2.77 11.83 -62.04
CA LYS A 73 2.43 12.76 -60.93
C LYS A 73 2.04 11.99 -59.67
N ILE A 74 1.30 10.89 -59.82
CA ILE A 74 0.95 10.01 -58.69
C ILE A 74 2.20 9.37 -58.11
N GLN A 75 3.13 8.93 -58.96
CA GLN A 75 4.40 8.35 -58.55
C GLN A 75 5.27 9.35 -57.80
N VAL A 76 5.37 10.60 -58.31
CA VAL A 76 6.12 11.67 -57.65
C VAL A 76 5.50 12.02 -56.29
N GLN A 77 4.18 12.11 -56.18
CA GLN A 77 3.51 12.35 -54.91
C GLN A 77 3.70 11.19 -53.91
N LEU A 78 3.67 9.94 -54.39
CA LEU A 78 3.97 8.77 -53.57
C LEU A 78 5.40 8.76 -53.08
N ASP A 79 6.36 9.14 -53.93
CA ASP A 79 7.77 9.22 -53.58
C ASP A 79 8.03 10.37 -52.59
N GLU A 80 7.35 11.51 -52.74
CA GLU A 80 7.37 12.61 -51.77
C GLU A 80 6.81 12.20 -50.41
N VAL A 81 5.64 11.52 -50.39
CA VAL A 81 5.02 11.02 -49.15
C VAL A 81 5.94 9.98 -48.48
N LYS A 82 6.56 9.11 -49.27
CA LYS A 82 7.52 8.10 -48.77
C LYS A 82 8.77 8.76 -48.20
N ALA A 83 9.26 9.83 -48.82
CA ALA A 83 10.38 10.62 -48.31
C ALA A 83 10.04 11.35 -47.01
N ILE A 84 8.81 11.89 -46.88
CA ILE A 84 8.32 12.50 -45.63
C ILE A 84 8.21 11.43 -44.55
N MET A 85 7.61 10.29 -44.85
CA MET A 85 7.47 9.18 -43.90
C MET A 85 8.83 8.61 -43.46
N ALA A 86 9.83 8.61 -44.34
CA ALA A 86 11.20 8.22 -43.99
C ALA A 86 11.91 9.21 -43.05
N ARG A 87 11.48 10.47 -43.02
CA ARG A 87 11.99 11.50 -42.09
C ARG A 87 11.29 11.48 -40.73
N ILE A 88 10.13 10.84 -40.62
CA ILE A 88 9.45 10.66 -39.35
C ILE A 88 10.23 9.59 -38.56
N PRO A 89 10.80 9.94 -37.38
CA PRO A 89 11.50 8.95 -36.57
C PRO A 89 10.53 7.85 -36.14
N LYS A 90 10.81 6.60 -36.53
CA LYS A 90 9.99 5.40 -36.23
C LYS A 90 9.77 5.17 -34.73
N THR A 91 10.60 5.77 -33.89
CA THR A 91 10.52 5.68 -32.44
C THR A 91 10.86 7.05 -31.86
N VAL A 92 9.86 7.72 -31.30
CA VAL A 92 10.09 8.84 -30.39
C VAL A 92 10.53 8.23 -29.07
N LYS A 93 11.79 8.44 -28.67
CA LYS A 93 12.21 8.13 -27.31
C LYS A 93 11.51 9.11 -26.39
N HIS A 94 10.53 8.63 -25.64
CA HIS A 94 9.91 9.41 -24.57
C HIS A 94 10.81 9.30 -23.35
N ASP A 95 11.67 10.30 -23.16
CA ASP A 95 12.44 10.40 -21.93
C ASP A 95 11.54 10.98 -20.82
N HIS A 96 11.21 10.16 -19.84
CA HIS A 96 10.42 10.57 -18.67
C HIS A 96 11.32 11.33 -17.69
N TYR A 97 11.42 12.64 -17.87
CA TYR A 97 12.08 13.50 -16.89
C TYR A 97 11.05 14.05 -15.90
N PHE A 98 11.33 13.88 -14.61
CA PHE A 98 10.64 14.65 -13.58
C PHE A 98 11.08 16.10 -13.66
N ASP A 99 10.09 16.99 -13.77
CA ASP A 99 10.25 18.44 -13.74
C ASP A 99 11.13 18.84 -12.53
N PRO A 100 12.22 19.61 -12.72
CA PRO A 100 13.05 20.09 -11.63
C PRO A 100 12.25 20.69 -10.45
N LYS A 101 11.09 21.32 -10.73
CA LYS A 101 10.20 21.88 -9.71
C LYS A 101 9.49 20.82 -8.86
N SER A 102 9.23 19.62 -9.39
CA SER A 102 8.57 18.53 -8.65
C SER A 102 9.53 17.69 -7.81
N ARG A 103 10.84 17.75 -8.07
CA ARG A 103 11.86 16.98 -7.33
C ARG A 103 11.86 17.29 -5.83
N GLY A 104 11.71 18.56 -5.45
CA GLY A 104 11.66 18.97 -4.04
C GLY A 104 10.45 18.39 -3.30
N TRP A 105 9.28 18.40 -3.94
CA TRP A 105 8.05 17.83 -3.37
C TRP A 105 8.11 16.31 -3.22
N ILE A 106 8.74 15.61 -4.18
CA ILE A 106 8.95 14.16 -4.08
C ILE A 106 9.88 13.85 -2.91
N ILE A 107 11.00 14.57 -2.77
CA ILE A 107 11.94 14.37 -1.65
C ILE A 107 11.23 14.64 -0.31
N ALA A 108 10.49 15.75 -0.22
CA ALA A 108 9.73 16.08 0.99
C ALA A 108 8.67 15.01 1.32
N GLY A 109 7.97 14.50 0.31
CA GLY A 109 7.01 13.41 0.46
C GLY A 109 7.65 12.12 0.95
N VAL A 110 8.82 11.74 0.43
CA VAL A 110 9.56 10.56 0.88
C VAL A 110 10.02 10.74 2.34
N ILE A 111 10.57 11.91 2.69
CA ILE A 111 10.97 12.21 4.08
C ILE A 111 9.76 12.11 5.01
N LEU A 112 8.62 12.69 4.62
CA LEU A 112 7.40 12.64 5.41
C LEU A 112 6.94 11.19 5.62
N LEU A 113 6.93 10.37 4.57
CA LEU A 113 6.58 8.95 4.67
C LEU A 113 7.51 8.18 5.63
N ILE A 114 8.82 8.45 5.58
CA ILE A 114 9.78 7.82 6.50
C ILE A 114 9.48 8.23 7.94
N VAL A 115 9.27 9.53 8.20
CA VAL A 115 8.96 10.05 9.53
C VAL A 115 7.65 9.44 10.06
N THR A 116 6.61 9.39 9.22
CA THR A 116 5.33 8.77 9.57
C THR A 116 5.51 7.29 9.88
N ALA A 117 6.24 6.54 9.05
CA ALA A 117 6.48 5.12 9.28
C ALA A 117 7.21 4.85 10.61
N ILE A 118 8.25 5.64 10.91
CA ILE A 118 8.98 5.55 12.19
C ILE A 118 8.04 5.88 13.35
N SER A 119 7.28 6.98 13.25
CA SER A 119 6.36 7.43 14.29
C SER A 119 5.28 6.38 14.57
N THR A 120 4.65 5.84 13.53
CA THR A 120 3.62 4.79 13.66
C THR A 120 4.22 3.51 14.23
N GLY A 121 5.41 3.10 13.79
CA GLY A 121 6.11 1.93 14.32
C GLY A 121 6.44 2.07 15.81
N LEU A 122 6.98 3.23 16.21
CA LEU A 122 7.24 3.55 17.62
C LEU A 122 5.95 3.57 18.45
N ASN A 123 4.88 4.17 17.93
CA ASN A 123 3.60 4.21 18.63
C ASN A 123 3.01 2.81 18.84
N ALA A 124 3.07 1.95 17.82
CA ALA A 124 2.63 0.55 17.94
C ALA A 124 3.48 -0.24 18.95
N HIS A 125 4.81 -0.05 18.92
CA HIS A 125 5.71 -0.69 19.88
C HIS A 125 5.44 -0.23 21.31
N LEU A 126 5.31 1.08 21.54
CA LEU A 126 4.98 1.65 22.84
C LEU A 126 3.62 1.20 23.34
N TRP A 127 2.63 1.05 22.46
CA TRP A 127 1.31 0.55 22.82
C TRP A 127 1.35 -0.91 23.31
N LEU A 128 2.10 -1.77 22.62
CA LEU A 128 2.31 -3.16 23.03
C LEU A 128 3.03 -3.24 24.37
N GLU A 129 4.11 -2.47 24.52
CA GLU A 129 4.90 -2.45 25.75
C GLU A 129 4.09 -1.90 26.93
N ASN A 130 3.33 -0.83 26.72
CA ASN A 130 2.44 -0.29 27.74
C ASN A 130 1.37 -1.31 28.16
N SER A 131 0.80 -2.06 27.21
CA SER A 131 -0.16 -3.12 27.52
C SER A 131 0.48 -4.25 28.35
N ARG A 132 1.72 -4.61 28.02
CA ARG A 132 2.52 -5.58 28.79
C ARG A 132 2.81 -5.08 30.21
N LEU A 133 3.21 -3.82 30.36
CA LEU A 133 3.46 -3.18 31.64
C LEU A 133 2.19 -3.10 32.50
N GLN A 134 1.04 -2.76 31.90
CA GLN A 134 -0.25 -2.77 32.61
C GLN A 134 -0.60 -4.17 33.13
N ALA A 135 -0.39 -5.21 32.34
CA ALA A 135 -0.63 -6.59 32.78
C ALA A 135 0.29 -6.97 33.96
N ASN A 136 1.55 -6.53 33.95
CA ASN A 136 2.48 -6.75 35.06
C ASN A 136 2.13 -5.94 36.30
N ASP A 137 1.68 -4.69 36.15
CA ASP A 137 1.19 -3.86 37.26
C ASP A 137 0.00 -4.53 37.96
N ILE A 138 -0.97 -5.06 37.21
CA ILE A 138 -2.10 -5.79 37.79
C ILE A 138 -1.61 -7.00 38.61
N LYS A 139 -0.71 -7.82 38.06
CA LYS A 139 -0.14 -8.98 38.78
C LYS A 139 0.58 -8.56 40.06
N PHE A 140 1.38 -7.49 39.99
CA PHE A 140 2.08 -6.98 41.15
C PHE A 140 1.12 -6.48 42.23
N ARG A 141 0.05 -5.76 41.85
CA ARG A 141 -1.00 -5.33 42.79
C ARG A 141 -1.70 -6.51 43.45
N MET A 142 -1.97 -7.59 42.71
CA MET A 142 -2.55 -8.82 43.28
C MET A 142 -1.61 -9.46 44.32
N ILE A 143 -0.31 -9.55 44.03
CA ILE A 143 0.70 -10.03 44.98
C ILE A 143 0.74 -9.14 46.20
N ARG A 144 0.74 -7.81 46.04
CA ARG A 144 0.76 -6.86 47.16
C ARG A 144 -0.46 -6.98 48.06
N GLN A 145 -1.64 -7.29 47.51
CA GLN A 145 -2.84 -7.55 48.30
C GLN A 145 -2.77 -8.87 49.07
N THR A 146 -2.18 -9.91 48.47
CA THR A 146 -2.13 -11.26 49.06
C THR A 146 -0.96 -11.42 50.05
N TYR A 147 0.16 -10.77 49.77
CA TYR A 147 1.44 -10.86 50.47
C TYR A 147 2.02 -9.45 50.74
N PRO A 148 1.36 -8.63 51.57
CA PRO A 148 1.70 -7.22 51.74
C PRO A 148 3.09 -7.00 52.36
N ILE A 149 3.53 -7.89 53.25
CA ILE A 149 4.84 -7.77 53.91
C ILE A 149 5.97 -7.97 52.88
N GLN A 150 5.87 -9.01 52.05
CA GLN A 150 6.85 -9.35 51.02
C GLN A 150 6.89 -8.29 49.92
N ALA A 151 5.72 -7.80 49.49
CA ALA A 151 5.64 -6.73 48.51
C ALA A 151 6.25 -5.43 49.04
N ASN A 152 5.98 -5.06 50.29
CA ASN A 152 6.60 -3.88 50.91
C ASN A 152 8.12 -4.03 51.04
N TRP A 153 8.62 -5.23 51.37
CA TRP A 153 10.06 -5.49 51.35
C TRP A 153 10.65 -5.26 49.96
N ALA A 154 10.02 -5.79 48.90
CA ALA A 154 10.49 -5.62 47.53
C ALA A 154 10.47 -4.14 47.10
N GLU A 155 9.39 -3.41 47.41
CA GLU A 155 9.27 -1.96 47.14
C GLU A 155 10.35 -1.17 47.88
N GLN A 156 10.56 -1.40 49.17
CA GLN A 156 11.59 -0.71 49.95
C GLN A 156 13.00 -1.04 49.45
N HIS A 157 13.27 -2.31 49.13
CA HIS A 157 14.58 -2.74 48.65
C HIS A 157 14.91 -2.08 47.30
N TYR A 158 13.96 -2.05 46.37
CA TYR A 158 14.10 -1.36 45.09
C TYR A 158 14.25 0.16 45.28
N TYR A 159 13.41 0.79 46.10
CA TYR A 159 13.45 2.24 46.31
C TYR A 159 14.78 2.70 46.93
N ASN A 160 15.32 1.91 47.86
CA ASN A 160 16.58 2.24 48.53
C ASN A 160 17.80 2.05 47.61
N ASN A 161 17.78 1.05 46.72
CA ASN A 161 18.92 0.71 45.86
C ASN A 161 18.48 0.33 44.43
N PRO A 162 17.94 1.27 43.63
CA PRO A 162 17.38 0.94 42.32
C PRO A 162 18.43 0.41 41.34
N ASP A 163 19.66 0.93 41.41
CA ASP A 163 20.74 0.58 40.48
C ASP A 163 21.25 -0.87 40.67
N THR A 164 21.15 -1.42 41.88
CA THR A 164 21.62 -2.78 42.19
C THR A 164 20.49 -3.80 42.26
N ALA A 165 19.24 -3.34 42.41
CA ALA A 165 18.08 -4.19 42.64
C ALA A 165 17.89 -5.28 41.57
N GLU A 166 18.15 -4.98 40.29
CA GLU A 166 18.06 -5.97 39.22
C GLU A 166 19.06 -7.10 39.43
N SER A 167 20.34 -6.77 39.60
CA SER A 167 21.41 -7.76 39.78
C SER A 167 21.21 -8.61 41.04
N GLU A 168 20.74 -8.02 42.13
CA GLU A 168 20.46 -8.74 43.36
C GLU A 168 19.24 -9.66 43.22
N THR A 169 18.20 -9.22 42.51
CA THR A 169 17.04 -10.04 42.21
C THR A 169 17.46 -11.27 41.40
N ILE A 170 18.24 -11.08 40.34
CA ILE A 170 18.77 -12.18 39.52
C ILE A 170 19.58 -13.16 40.37
N ARG A 171 20.43 -12.65 41.28
CA ARG A 171 21.20 -13.51 42.20
C ARG A 171 20.29 -14.34 43.10
N LEU A 172 19.29 -13.71 43.72
CA LEU A 172 18.35 -14.39 44.62
C LEU A 172 17.47 -15.41 43.88
N GLU A 173 17.04 -15.12 42.66
CA GLU A 173 16.31 -16.06 41.81
C GLU A 173 17.14 -17.29 41.47
N ASN A 174 18.42 -17.10 41.13
CA ASN A 174 19.34 -18.20 40.86
C ASN A 174 19.57 -19.05 42.12
N GLU A 175 19.82 -18.43 43.27
CA GLU A 175 19.97 -19.16 44.54
C GLU A 175 18.70 -19.93 44.93
N ALA A 176 17.52 -19.35 44.72
CA ALA A 176 16.25 -20.01 44.99
C ALA A 176 16.06 -21.23 44.08
N LYS A 177 16.43 -21.11 42.80
CA LYS A 177 16.39 -22.20 41.84
C LYS A 177 17.33 -23.35 42.23
N GLU A 178 18.59 -23.04 42.56
CA GLU A 178 19.57 -24.04 43.01
C GLU A 178 19.11 -24.78 44.26
N ARG A 179 18.53 -24.06 45.24
CA ARG A 179 17.98 -24.70 46.44
C ARG A 179 16.79 -25.61 46.12
N SER A 180 15.92 -25.20 45.20
CA SER A 180 14.79 -26.02 44.76
C SER A 180 15.29 -27.31 44.10
N GLU A 181 16.23 -27.20 43.16
CA GLU A 181 16.82 -28.36 42.48
C GLU A 181 17.53 -29.31 43.46
N ALA A 182 18.27 -28.76 44.44
CA ALA A 182 18.90 -29.56 45.48
C ALA A 182 17.88 -30.28 46.36
N ALA A 183 16.76 -29.62 46.70
CA ALA A 183 15.67 -30.22 47.48
C ALA A 183 14.96 -31.34 46.71
N ASP A 184 14.76 -31.16 45.40
CA ASP A 184 14.15 -32.17 44.53
C ASP A 184 15.07 -33.40 44.42
N VAL A 185 16.37 -33.21 44.21
CA VAL A 185 17.35 -34.30 44.17
C VAL A 185 17.43 -35.03 45.51
N ALA A 186 17.43 -34.30 46.64
CA ALA A 186 17.43 -34.90 47.96
C ALA A 186 16.16 -35.74 48.19
N SER A 187 15.00 -35.22 47.81
CA SER A 187 13.72 -35.92 47.90
C SER A 187 13.69 -37.18 47.04
N GLN A 188 14.25 -37.13 45.83
CA GLN A 188 14.36 -38.29 44.95
C GLN A 188 15.28 -39.36 45.55
N LYS A 189 16.47 -38.97 46.02
CA LYS A 189 17.40 -39.91 46.67
C LYS A 189 16.81 -40.57 47.91
N GLU A 190 16.01 -39.83 48.69
CA GLU A 190 15.32 -40.39 49.85
C GLU A 190 14.28 -41.45 49.42
N ARG A 191 13.53 -41.20 48.34
CA ARG A 191 12.58 -42.18 47.78
C ARG A 191 13.28 -43.43 47.30
N GLU A 192 14.33 -43.29 46.49
CA GLU A 192 15.14 -44.40 46.00
C GLU A 192 15.76 -45.21 47.14
N ALA A 193 16.25 -44.55 48.20
CA ALA A 193 16.77 -45.21 49.39
C ALA A 193 15.70 -45.99 50.16
N LYS A 194 14.48 -45.45 50.28
CA LYS A 194 13.34 -46.15 50.90
C LYS A 194 12.95 -47.38 50.10
N GLU A 195 12.81 -47.25 48.79
CA GLU A 195 12.49 -48.37 47.88
C GLU A 195 13.56 -49.46 47.94
N ALA A 196 14.84 -49.09 47.90
CA ALA A 196 15.94 -50.05 48.03
C ALA A 196 15.93 -50.76 49.40
N GLN A 197 15.62 -50.06 50.48
CA GLN A 197 15.49 -50.67 51.81
C GLN A 197 14.32 -51.66 51.88
N GLU A 198 13.17 -51.32 51.28
CA GLU A 198 12.01 -52.21 51.22
C GLU A 198 12.33 -53.47 50.39
N HIS A 199 13.01 -53.31 49.26
CA HIS A 199 13.45 -54.41 48.42
C HIS A 199 14.46 -55.33 49.15
N LEU A 200 15.41 -54.76 49.90
CA LEU A 200 16.33 -55.56 50.73
C LEU A 200 15.60 -56.33 51.84
N LYS A 201 14.57 -55.73 52.46
CA LYS A 201 13.75 -56.39 53.48
C LYS A 201 12.94 -57.54 52.89
N SER A 202 12.39 -57.39 51.68
CA SER A 202 11.63 -58.46 51.03
C SER A 202 12.53 -59.66 50.66
N LEU A 203 13.73 -59.40 50.14
CA LEU A 203 14.73 -60.44 49.84
C LEU A 203 15.18 -61.21 51.09
N LYS A 204 15.37 -60.52 52.23
CA LYS A 204 15.75 -61.18 53.50
C LYS A 204 14.65 -62.07 54.09
N LYS A 205 13.37 -61.83 53.76
CA LYS A 205 12.25 -62.66 54.23
C LYS A 205 12.05 -63.94 53.40
N GLN A 206 12.68 -64.05 52.23
CA GLN A 206 12.59 -65.22 51.34
C GLN A 206 13.72 -66.24 51.55
N LYS A 207 14.69 -65.96 52.42
CA LYS A 207 15.70 -66.92 52.92
C LYS A 207 15.31 -67.44 54.28
#